data_AF-A0A1Y2GXE5-F1
#
_entry.id   AF-A0A1Y2GXE5-F1
#
_cell.length_a   1.000
_cell.length_b   1.000
_cell.length_c   1.000
_cell.angle_alpha   90.00
_cell.angle_beta   90.00
_cell.angle_gamma   90.00
#
_symmetry.space_group_name_H-M   'P 1'
#
loop_
_entity.id
_entity.type
_entity.pdbx_description
1 polymer ?
#
loop_
_entity_poly.entity_id
_entity_poly.type
_entity_poly.pdbx_seq_one_letter_code
_entity_poly.pdbx_strand_id
1 'polypeptide(L)'
;MQTRSKKREDASEQTSTSLEAAKPVKRTKHTKSTADKDLEPVKASTKPSKKNSAATKAVSDTACVNANGTRTSVWLMKSEPDTFSIDDLIKSENSTSHWDGVRNHEAKNLMKNSMKVGDRVLFYHSNTKEPGIVALARIAQEAYPDHTALDPKHEYYDEKSSKDDPRWFMVDVKFERKLKRILTLKELQQYKDKELCNMKLLNRGRLSVQPVSDDEMEFILRLEQKEMIEE
;
A
#
# COMPACT_ATOMS: atom_id res chain seq x y z
N MET A 1 13.28 34.05 -63.21
CA MET A 1 11.82 34.09 -62.97
C MET A 1 11.64 34.02 -61.45
N GLN A 2 11.19 35.01 -60.66
CA GLN A 2 10.22 36.12 -60.83
C GLN A 2 8.79 35.62 -61.13
N THR A 3 7.70 36.10 -60.48
CA THR A 3 7.47 37.12 -59.40
C THR A 3 6.67 36.51 -58.21
N ARG A 4 6.48 37.07 -57.00
CA ARG A 4 6.71 38.39 -56.34
C ARG A 4 5.53 39.40 -56.29
N SER A 5 4.39 39.07 -55.68
CA SER A 5 3.30 39.98 -55.19
C SER A 5 2.22 39.21 -54.39
N LYS A 6 1.39 39.77 -53.46
CA LYS A 6 1.25 41.14 -52.91
C LYS A 6 0.60 41.15 -51.50
N LYS A 7 0.59 42.33 -50.83
CA LYS A 7 0.11 42.64 -49.45
C LYS A 7 -1.26 43.37 -49.43
N ARG A 8 -2.06 43.19 -48.38
CA ARG A 8 -2.98 44.16 -47.69
C ARG A 8 -3.48 43.51 -46.36
N GLU A 9 -3.56 44.15 -45.17
CA GLU A 9 -4.17 45.43 -44.72
C GLU A 9 -5.72 45.35 -44.68
N ASP A 10 -6.45 45.77 -43.64
CA ASP A 10 -6.12 46.20 -42.25
C ASP A 10 -7.43 46.23 -41.38
N ALA A 11 -7.37 46.78 -40.15
CA ALA A 11 -8.45 47.11 -39.19
C ALA A 11 -9.17 45.94 -38.47
N SER A 12 -9.53 45.93 -37.16
CA SER A 12 -9.57 46.87 -36.01
C SER A 12 -10.94 47.49 -35.63
N GLU A 13 -11.52 47.03 -34.51
CA GLU A 13 -12.34 47.72 -33.48
C GLU A 13 -12.80 46.63 -32.45
N GLN A 14 -12.78 46.74 -31.11
CA GLN A 14 -13.17 47.78 -30.11
C GLN A 14 -14.69 48.03 -30.02
N THR A 15 -15.38 48.09 -28.86
CA THR A 15 -14.98 47.97 -27.42
C THR A 15 -15.47 46.62 -26.80
N SER A 16 -16.10 46.38 -25.63
CA SER A 16 -16.67 47.12 -24.46
C SER A 16 -16.33 46.36 -23.13
N THR A 17 -16.51 46.77 -21.86
CA THR A 17 -17.28 47.80 -21.09
C THR A 17 -18.70 47.34 -20.68
N SER A 18 -19.10 47.17 -19.40
CA SER A 18 -18.44 47.44 -18.09
C SER A 18 -19.14 46.77 -16.86
N LEU A 19 -18.41 46.65 -15.73
CA LEU A 19 -18.82 46.85 -14.29
C LEU A 19 -20.05 46.06 -13.73
N GLU A 20 -20.37 45.98 -12.42
CA GLU A 20 -19.73 46.42 -11.16
C GLU A 20 -20.01 45.41 -10.01
N ALA A 21 -19.60 45.72 -8.76
CA ALA A 21 -19.75 44.84 -7.58
C ALA A 21 -20.60 45.45 -6.46
N ALA A 22 -21.23 44.60 -5.62
CA ALA A 22 -21.86 45.02 -4.36
C ALA A 22 -21.78 43.94 -3.25
N LYS A 23 -21.79 44.39 -1.98
CA LYS A 23 -21.81 43.59 -0.74
C LYS A 23 -23.12 43.91 0.05
N PRO A 24 -23.21 43.71 1.38
CA PRO A 24 -23.50 42.45 2.09
C PRO A 24 -24.80 42.49 2.93
N VAL A 25 -25.26 41.35 3.48
CA VAL A 25 -26.42 41.26 4.41
C VAL A 25 -26.03 40.54 5.73
N LYS A 26 -26.86 40.68 6.77
CA LYS A 26 -26.45 40.68 8.20
C LYS A 26 -26.93 39.47 9.02
N ARG A 27 -25.99 38.85 9.73
CA ARG A 27 -25.99 38.53 11.19
C ARG A 27 -27.31 38.64 11.97
N THR A 28 -27.68 37.56 12.68
CA THR A 28 -28.38 37.62 13.98
C THR A 28 -27.73 36.67 15.01
N LYS A 29 -28.03 36.86 16.30
CA LYS A 29 -27.65 36.00 17.44
C LYS A 29 -28.84 35.95 18.41
N HIS A 30 -29.09 34.80 19.03
CA HIS A 30 -29.72 34.71 20.36
C HIS A 30 -28.77 33.97 21.31
N THR A 31 -28.97 34.08 22.63
CA THR A 31 -27.98 33.67 23.64
C THR A 31 -28.62 33.24 24.96
N LYS A 32 -27.96 32.32 25.69
CA LYS A 32 -28.22 31.95 27.10
C LYS A 32 -29.51 31.12 27.32
N SER A 33 -29.75 30.49 28.48
CA SER A 33 -29.13 30.63 29.82
C SER A 33 -29.12 29.35 30.68
N THR A 34 -28.34 29.38 31.79
CA THR A 34 -28.54 28.70 33.12
C THR A 34 -28.67 27.16 33.18
N ALA A 35 -27.93 26.39 34.00
CA ALA A 35 -27.76 26.41 35.47
C ALA A 35 -29.05 25.97 36.22
N ASP A 36 -29.01 25.24 37.35
CA ASP A 36 -27.95 25.05 38.36
C ASP A 36 -28.23 23.82 39.29
N LYS A 37 -27.22 23.26 40.00
CA LYS A 37 -27.33 22.45 41.26
C LYS A 37 -28.07 21.07 41.24
N ASP A 38 -27.89 20.11 42.18
CA ASP A 38 -26.87 19.83 43.24
C ASP A 38 -26.95 18.33 43.69
N LEU A 39 -26.09 17.93 44.65
CA LEU A 39 -26.16 16.75 45.57
C LEU A 39 -25.49 15.39 45.18
N GLU A 40 -24.32 15.19 45.79
CA GLU A 40 -23.62 13.93 46.14
C GLU A 40 -24.13 13.37 47.53
N PRO A 41 -23.50 12.34 48.18
CA PRO A 41 -22.99 11.04 47.70
C PRO A 41 -23.35 9.83 48.64
N VAL A 42 -23.21 8.57 48.19
CA VAL A 42 -23.16 7.39 49.11
C VAL A 42 -22.18 6.27 48.71
N LYS A 43 -21.05 6.25 49.44
CA LYS A 43 -20.29 5.13 50.06
C LYS A 43 -20.19 3.74 49.39
N ALA A 44 -18.95 3.24 49.34
CA ALA A 44 -18.53 1.89 48.90
C ALA A 44 -18.79 0.77 49.93
N SER A 45 -18.61 -0.50 49.54
CA SER A 45 -17.65 -1.43 50.19
C SER A 45 -17.45 -2.82 49.49
N THR A 46 -16.22 -3.34 49.58
CA THR A 46 -15.79 -4.78 49.63
C THR A 46 -15.85 -5.75 48.42
N LYS A 47 -14.82 -6.63 48.40
CA LYS A 47 -14.56 -7.85 47.57
C LYS A 47 -15.11 -9.12 48.30
N PRO A 48 -14.93 -10.42 47.88
CA PRO A 48 -14.09 -10.97 46.79
C PRO A 48 -14.57 -12.23 45.99
N SER A 49 -13.81 -12.55 44.93
CA SER A 49 -13.45 -13.89 44.39
C SER A 49 -14.50 -14.97 44.06
N LYS A 50 -14.54 -15.37 42.78
CA LYS A 50 -13.94 -16.67 42.34
C LYS A 50 -13.75 -16.74 40.80
N LYS A 51 -13.00 -17.75 40.36
CA LYS A 51 -12.60 -17.99 38.96
C LYS A 51 -13.71 -18.70 38.16
N ASN A 52 -13.68 -18.55 36.83
CA ASN A 52 -13.54 -19.71 35.95
C ASN A 52 -12.90 -19.31 34.61
N SER A 53 -12.20 -20.25 33.98
CA SER A 53 -11.32 -20.03 32.83
C SER A 53 -11.86 -20.67 31.56
N ALA A 54 -11.87 -19.92 30.46
CA ALA A 54 -11.97 -20.45 29.09
C ALA A 54 -10.84 -19.81 28.27
N ALA A 55 -10.14 -20.60 27.45
CA ALA A 55 -8.86 -20.19 26.88
C ALA A 55 -9.01 -19.36 25.60
N THR A 56 -8.58 -18.10 25.64
CA THR A 56 -8.27 -17.33 24.42
C THR A 56 -6.96 -17.84 23.83
N LYS A 57 -7.05 -18.65 22.77
CA LYS A 57 -5.87 -19.09 22.01
C LYS A 57 -5.34 -17.91 21.19
N ALA A 58 -4.35 -17.20 21.75
CA ALA A 58 -3.66 -16.13 21.04
C ALA A 58 -3.02 -16.66 19.75
N VAL A 59 -3.09 -15.86 18.68
CA VAL A 59 -2.37 -16.14 17.44
C VAL A 59 -0.90 -15.79 17.67
N SER A 60 0.01 -16.71 17.38
CA SER A 60 1.43 -16.53 17.72
C SER A 60 2.09 -15.38 16.94
N ASP A 61 2.97 -14.64 17.61
CA ASP A 61 4.00 -13.82 16.97
C ASP A 61 4.97 -14.75 16.21
N THR A 62 4.71 -14.94 14.92
CA THR A 62 5.56 -15.71 14.01
C THR A 62 6.70 -14.83 13.52
N ALA A 63 7.94 -15.21 13.85
CA ALA A 63 9.15 -14.59 13.31
C ALA A 63 10.36 -15.52 13.39
N CYS A 64 10.88 -15.93 12.23
CA CYS A 64 12.18 -16.61 12.13
C CYS A 64 13.31 -15.63 12.48
N VAL A 65 14.36 -16.18 13.10
CA VAL A 65 15.51 -15.40 13.60
C VAL A 65 16.71 -15.72 12.72
N ASN A 66 17.24 -14.71 12.02
CA ASN A 66 18.46 -14.86 11.25
C ASN A 66 19.67 -15.14 12.17
N ALA A 67 20.77 -15.62 11.61
CA ALA A 67 22.01 -15.91 12.34
C ALA A 67 22.56 -14.74 13.20
N ASN A 68 22.16 -13.50 12.90
CA ASN A 68 22.55 -12.29 13.66
C ASN A 68 21.53 -11.88 14.75
N GLY A 69 20.56 -12.74 15.10
CA GLY A 69 19.55 -12.47 16.13
C GLY A 69 18.39 -11.55 15.70
N THR A 70 18.43 -11.01 14.47
CA THR A 70 17.35 -10.19 13.93
C THR A 70 16.18 -11.05 13.43
N ARG A 71 14.98 -10.68 13.85
CA ARG A 71 13.72 -11.12 13.23
C ARG A 71 13.55 -10.42 11.90
N THR A 72 13.10 -11.15 10.88
CA THR A 72 12.89 -10.62 9.52
C THR A 72 11.48 -10.96 9.09
N SER A 73 10.67 -9.93 8.84
CA SER A 73 9.28 -10.12 8.39
C SER A 73 9.27 -10.56 6.93
N VAL A 74 8.21 -11.27 6.54
CA VAL A 74 7.98 -11.66 5.15
C VAL A 74 6.71 -10.98 4.62
N TRP A 75 6.82 -10.44 3.42
CA TRP A 75 5.77 -9.70 2.74
C TRP A 75 5.49 -10.31 1.37
N LEU A 76 4.27 -10.16 0.87
CA LEU A 76 3.93 -10.35 -0.54
C LEU A 76 3.52 -8.98 -1.12
N MET A 77 4.15 -8.61 -2.23
CA MET A 77 3.93 -7.34 -2.91
C MET A 77 3.58 -7.62 -4.37
N LYS A 78 2.44 -7.07 -4.82
CA LYS A 78 1.90 -7.30 -6.15
C LYS A 78 2.25 -6.18 -7.11
N SER A 79 2.76 -6.54 -8.28
CA SER A 79 2.97 -5.64 -9.43
C SER A 79 2.35 -6.26 -10.68
N GLU A 80 1.91 -5.44 -11.62
CA GLU A 80 1.43 -5.89 -12.92
C GLU A 80 2.60 -5.87 -13.90
N PRO A 81 2.94 -6.99 -14.57
CA PRO A 81 4.19 -7.10 -15.33
C PRO A 81 4.25 -6.19 -16.56
N ASP A 82 3.09 -5.74 -17.06
CA ASP A 82 2.99 -4.80 -18.18
C ASP A 82 3.27 -3.34 -17.73
N THR A 83 3.26 -3.06 -16.42
CA THR A 83 3.59 -1.76 -15.81
C THR A 83 4.99 -1.77 -15.20
N PHE A 84 5.31 -2.78 -14.39
CA PHE A 84 6.63 -2.96 -13.78
C PHE A 84 6.90 -4.45 -13.50
N SER A 85 7.66 -5.10 -14.40
CA SER A 85 7.97 -6.52 -14.29
C SER A 85 9.13 -6.78 -13.32
N ILE A 86 9.37 -8.07 -13.03
CA ILE A 86 10.55 -8.47 -12.27
C ILE A 86 11.85 -8.20 -13.03
N ASP A 87 11.81 -8.24 -14.37
CA ASP A 87 12.97 -7.95 -15.19
C ASP A 87 13.29 -6.45 -15.22
N ASP A 88 12.31 -5.58 -14.97
CA ASP A 88 12.54 -4.13 -14.84
C ASP A 88 13.13 -3.78 -13.47
N LEU A 89 12.71 -4.46 -12.40
CA LEU A 89 13.42 -4.42 -11.12
C LEU A 89 14.86 -4.93 -11.26
N ILE A 90 15.13 -5.98 -12.04
CA ILE A 90 16.51 -6.45 -12.28
C ILE A 90 17.35 -5.39 -13.02
N LYS A 91 16.78 -4.74 -14.05
CA LYS A 91 17.44 -3.69 -14.86
C LYS A 91 17.61 -2.34 -14.13
N SER A 92 16.82 -2.08 -13.09
CA SER A 92 16.85 -0.83 -12.32
C SER A 92 18.23 -0.56 -11.68
N GLU A 93 18.49 0.67 -11.25
CA GLU A 93 19.80 1.04 -10.70
C GLU A 93 20.12 0.21 -9.44
N ASN A 94 21.28 -0.45 -9.43
CA ASN A 94 21.66 -1.44 -8.41
C ASN A 94 20.63 -2.59 -8.23
N SER A 95 19.73 -2.82 -9.19
CA SER A 95 18.55 -3.68 -9.07
C SER A 95 17.64 -3.33 -7.87
N THR A 96 17.51 -2.04 -7.59
CA THR A 96 16.63 -1.45 -6.57
C THR A 96 15.66 -0.46 -7.23
N SER A 97 14.38 -0.52 -6.86
CA SER A 97 13.37 0.49 -7.27
C SER A 97 12.46 0.87 -6.11
N HIS A 98 11.87 2.05 -6.18
CA HIS A 98 10.74 2.43 -5.33
C HIS A 98 9.50 1.59 -5.66
N TRP A 99 8.61 1.43 -4.67
CA TRP A 99 7.34 0.74 -4.78
C TRP A 99 6.18 1.72 -4.53
N ASP A 100 5.94 2.58 -5.51
CA ASP A 100 4.94 3.65 -5.50
C ASP A 100 3.51 3.13 -5.72
N GLY A 101 2.58 4.01 -6.09
CA GLY A 101 1.24 3.65 -6.57
C GLY A 101 0.30 2.99 -5.54
N VAL A 102 0.76 2.69 -4.33
CA VAL A 102 -0.07 2.07 -3.28
C VAL A 102 -1.11 3.06 -2.77
N ARG A 103 -2.30 3.05 -3.38
CA ARG A 103 -3.48 3.86 -3.01
C ARG A 103 -4.51 3.13 -2.13
N ASN A 104 -4.12 2.00 -1.53
CA ASN A 104 -4.90 1.31 -0.50
C ASN A 104 -4.38 1.71 0.90
N HIS A 105 -5.26 2.27 1.74
CA HIS A 105 -4.90 2.76 3.08
C HIS A 105 -4.33 1.69 4.02
N GLU A 106 -4.78 0.43 3.93
CA GLU A 106 -4.27 -0.68 4.73
C GLU A 106 -2.89 -1.12 4.25
N ALA A 107 -2.72 -1.34 2.93
CA ALA A 107 -1.42 -1.67 2.34
C ALA A 107 -0.36 -0.62 2.66
N LYS A 108 -0.72 0.67 2.50
CA LYS A 108 0.14 1.81 2.86
C LYS A 108 0.43 1.89 4.36
N ASN A 109 -0.49 1.48 5.24
CA ASN A 109 -0.22 1.41 6.69
C ASN A 109 0.73 0.25 7.04
N LEU A 110 0.61 -0.90 6.38
CA LEU A 110 1.53 -2.04 6.55
C LEU A 110 2.96 -1.65 6.14
N MET A 111 3.13 -1.03 4.96
CA MET A 111 4.43 -0.50 4.53
C MET A 111 4.96 0.53 5.53
N LYS A 112 4.15 1.53 5.89
CA LYS A 112 4.60 2.64 6.74
C LYS A 112 4.99 2.22 8.16
N ASN A 113 4.25 1.30 8.76
CA ASN A 113 4.32 1.05 10.20
C ASN A 113 5.07 -0.25 10.55
N SER A 114 5.34 -1.13 9.58
CA SER A 114 5.78 -2.50 9.86
C SER A 114 6.92 -3.04 8.99
N MET A 115 7.13 -2.53 7.76
CA MET A 115 8.26 -2.96 6.94
C MET A 115 9.59 -2.41 7.47
N LYS A 116 10.63 -3.25 7.46
CA LYS A 116 12.00 -2.92 7.89
C LYS A 116 13.04 -3.33 6.86
N VAL A 117 14.15 -2.58 6.80
CA VAL A 117 15.25 -2.89 5.86
C VAL A 117 15.79 -4.29 6.12
N GLY A 118 15.85 -5.10 5.08
CA GLY A 118 16.18 -6.52 5.15
C GLY A 118 14.98 -7.48 5.24
N ASP A 119 13.75 -6.99 5.47
CA ASP A 119 12.52 -7.80 5.35
C ASP A 119 12.41 -8.41 3.95
N ARG A 120 11.91 -9.65 3.87
CA ARG A 120 11.79 -10.40 2.62
C ARG A 120 10.49 -10.08 1.90
N VAL A 121 10.55 -10.08 0.57
CA VAL A 121 9.44 -9.80 -0.32
C VAL A 121 9.28 -10.93 -1.34
N LEU A 122 8.09 -11.55 -1.35
CA LEU A 122 7.59 -12.36 -2.45
C LEU A 122 7.06 -11.41 -3.54
N PHE A 123 7.79 -11.29 -4.65
CA PHE A 123 7.36 -10.50 -5.79
C PHE A 123 6.30 -11.29 -6.57
N TYR A 124 5.09 -10.75 -6.64
CA TYR A 124 3.92 -11.40 -7.23
C TYR A 124 3.47 -10.65 -8.49
N HIS A 125 3.29 -11.37 -9.60
CA HIS A 125 2.69 -10.83 -10.83
C HIS A 125 1.15 -10.95 -10.77
N SER A 126 0.48 -9.81 -10.76
CA SER A 126 -0.98 -9.67 -10.86
C SER A 126 -1.42 -9.28 -12.27
N ASN A 127 -2.73 -9.42 -12.54
CA ASN A 127 -3.40 -8.99 -13.77
C ASN A 127 -2.78 -9.46 -15.10
N THR A 128 -2.11 -10.62 -15.08
CA THR A 128 -1.49 -11.24 -16.26
C THR A 128 -2.07 -12.63 -16.52
N LYS A 129 -1.66 -13.27 -17.62
CA LYS A 129 -2.14 -14.60 -18.06
C LYS A 129 -1.83 -15.70 -17.04
N GLU A 130 -0.64 -15.64 -16.44
CA GLU A 130 -0.15 -16.61 -15.46
C GLU A 130 0.21 -15.88 -14.15
N PRO A 131 -0.80 -15.44 -13.36
CA PRO A 131 -0.56 -14.68 -12.15
C PRO A 131 0.02 -15.60 -11.07
N GLY A 132 1.07 -15.14 -10.38
CA GLY A 132 1.83 -15.99 -9.46
C GLY A 132 3.03 -15.30 -8.83
N ILE A 133 3.72 -16.02 -7.93
CA ILE A 133 4.98 -15.56 -7.34
C ILE A 133 6.12 -15.88 -8.31
N VAL A 134 6.97 -14.90 -8.61
CA VAL A 134 8.03 -15.01 -9.63
C VAL A 134 9.45 -14.82 -9.09
N ALA A 135 9.61 -14.16 -7.95
CA ALA A 135 10.92 -13.86 -7.38
C ALA A 135 10.91 -13.57 -5.87
N LEU A 136 12.11 -13.62 -5.31
CA LEU A 136 12.46 -13.04 -4.02
C LEU A 136 13.12 -11.67 -4.23
N ALA A 137 12.72 -10.72 -3.39
CA ALA A 137 13.31 -9.42 -3.21
C ALA A 137 13.39 -9.11 -1.70
N ARG A 138 13.96 -7.96 -1.33
CA ARG A 138 13.96 -7.47 0.05
C ARG A 138 13.72 -5.96 0.13
N ILE A 139 13.24 -5.49 1.27
CA ILE A 139 13.14 -4.06 1.57
C ILE A 139 14.55 -3.47 1.68
N ALA A 140 14.82 -2.44 0.89
CA ALA A 140 16.09 -1.71 0.82
C ALA A 140 16.05 -0.37 1.58
N GLN A 141 14.88 0.27 1.64
CA GLN A 141 14.64 1.50 2.41
C GLN A 141 13.29 1.42 3.12
N GLU A 142 13.23 1.87 4.38
CA GLU A 142 11.96 2.02 5.11
C GLU A 142 11.04 3.06 4.46
N ALA A 143 9.77 3.07 4.85
CA ALA A 143 8.76 3.84 4.16
C ALA A 143 8.94 5.37 4.23
N TYR A 144 8.88 6.01 3.07
CA TYR A 144 9.01 7.46 2.88
C TYR A 144 7.84 8.00 2.02
N PRO A 145 7.61 9.33 1.97
CA PRO A 145 6.50 9.91 1.20
C PRO A 145 6.54 9.53 -0.28
N ASP A 146 5.41 9.08 -0.81
CA ASP A 146 5.27 8.77 -2.23
C ASP A 146 5.15 10.07 -3.04
N HIS A 147 6.18 10.38 -3.82
CA HIS A 147 6.23 11.61 -4.61
C HIS A 147 5.31 11.58 -5.85
N THR A 148 4.91 10.40 -6.32
CA THR A 148 3.99 10.26 -7.47
C THR A 148 2.57 10.75 -7.14
N ALA A 149 2.21 10.76 -5.85
CA ALA A 149 0.97 11.36 -5.37
C ALA A 149 0.92 12.89 -5.56
N LEU A 150 2.05 13.54 -5.85
CA LEU A 150 2.18 15.00 -5.89
C LEU A 150 2.29 15.59 -7.31
N ASP A 151 2.43 14.77 -8.35
CA ASP A 151 2.44 15.22 -9.75
C ASP A 151 1.05 15.08 -10.39
N PRO A 152 0.37 16.19 -10.76
CA PRO A 152 -0.94 16.17 -11.42
C PRO A 152 -1.00 15.43 -12.77
N LYS A 153 0.14 14.99 -13.31
CA LYS A 153 0.23 14.19 -14.55
C LYS A 153 0.38 12.69 -14.32
N HIS A 154 0.64 12.25 -13.08
CA HIS A 154 0.81 10.83 -12.78
C HIS A 154 -0.54 10.13 -12.59
N GLU A 155 -0.64 8.86 -12.99
CA GLU A 155 -1.84 8.04 -12.78
C GLU A 155 -2.28 8.00 -11.30
N TYR A 156 -1.30 8.04 -10.40
CA TYR A 156 -1.49 7.91 -8.96
C TYR A 156 -1.49 9.25 -8.19
N TYR A 157 -1.78 10.35 -8.87
CA TYR A 157 -1.97 11.67 -8.26
C TYR A 157 -3.06 11.67 -7.18
N ASP A 158 -2.88 12.46 -6.11
CA ASP A 158 -3.90 12.71 -5.11
C ASP A 158 -3.87 14.19 -4.68
N GLU A 159 -4.85 14.97 -5.16
CA GLU A 159 -5.02 16.42 -4.87
C GLU A 159 -4.98 16.77 -3.38
N LYS A 160 -5.31 15.81 -2.49
CA LYS A 160 -5.34 16.01 -1.04
C LYS A 160 -4.05 15.56 -0.35
N SER A 161 -3.07 15.06 -1.11
CA SER A 161 -1.72 14.76 -0.62
C SER A 161 -0.80 15.96 -0.86
N SER A 162 -0.02 16.33 0.14
CA SER A 162 0.90 17.46 0.06
C SER A 162 2.32 17.06 0.49
N LYS A 163 3.28 17.99 0.44
CA LYS A 163 4.64 17.74 0.96
C LYS A 163 4.68 17.74 2.48
N ASP A 164 3.85 18.58 3.11
CA ASP A 164 3.79 18.77 4.56
C ASP A 164 2.87 17.74 5.26
N ASP A 165 1.78 17.35 4.59
CA ASP A 165 0.92 16.20 4.94
C ASP A 165 0.82 15.22 3.75
N PRO A 166 1.79 14.30 3.61
CA PRO A 166 1.75 13.26 2.59
C PRO A 166 0.79 12.13 3.00
N ARG A 167 -0.26 11.91 2.20
CA ARG A 167 -1.25 10.84 2.45
C ARG A 167 -0.73 9.45 2.11
N TRP A 168 0.22 9.36 1.17
CA TRP A 168 0.75 8.14 0.59
C TRP A 168 2.25 7.97 0.85
N PHE A 169 2.66 6.72 0.98
CA PHE A 169 4.02 6.32 1.34
C PHE A 169 4.42 5.11 0.51
N MET A 170 5.71 5.00 0.21
CA MET A 170 6.34 3.92 -0.55
C MET A 170 7.64 3.46 0.13
N VAL A 171 8.12 2.28 -0.24
CA VAL A 171 9.39 1.70 0.20
C VAL A 171 10.29 1.46 -1.00
N ASP A 172 11.59 1.30 -0.79
CA ASP A 172 12.46 0.77 -1.85
C ASP A 172 12.58 -0.75 -1.69
N VAL A 173 12.49 -1.45 -2.82
CA VAL A 173 12.62 -2.92 -2.91
C VAL A 173 13.80 -3.24 -3.81
N LYS A 174 14.65 -4.17 -3.37
CA LYS A 174 15.83 -4.65 -4.09
C LYS A 174 15.69 -6.12 -4.44
N PHE A 175 15.99 -6.47 -5.68
CA PHE A 175 16.02 -7.85 -6.16
C PHE A 175 16.99 -8.74 -5.37
N GLU A 176 16.61 -10.00 -5.12
CA GLU A 176 17.52 -11.02 -4.60
C GLU A 176 17.74 -12.16 -5.61
N ARG A 177 16.65 -12.79 -6.07
CA ARG A 177 16.70 -13.85 -7.09
C ARG A 177 15.31 -14.11 -7.70
N LYS A 178 15.25 -14.59 -8.95
CA LYS A 178 14.02 -15.24 -9.45
C LYS A 178 13.76 -16.55 -8.71
N LEU A 179 12.51 -17.01 -8.71
CA LEU A 179 12.20 -18.39 -8.33
C LEU A 179 12.60 -19.35 -9.46
N LYS A 180 12.83 -20.64 -9.13
CA LYS A 180 13.13 -21.70 -10.09
C LYS A 180 12.03 -21.90 -11.13
N ARG A 181 10.78 -21.67 -10.73
CA ARG A 181 9.57 -21.66 -11.57
C ARG A 181 8.55 -20.67 -10.99
N ILE A 182 7.58 -20.25 -11.80
CA ILE A 182 6.45 -19.44 -11.32
C ILE A 182 5.58 -20.32 -10.42
N LEU A 183 5.24 -19.82 -9.23
CA LEU A 183 4.25 -20.45 -8.34
C LEU A 183 2.89 -19.80 -8.60
N THR A 184 2.09 -20.45 -9.45
CA THR A 184 0.86 -19.87 -10.00
C THR A 184 -0.24 -19.75 -8.95
N LEU A 185 -1.16 -18.80 -9.12
CA LEU A 185 -2.34 -18.66 -8.25
C LEU A 185 -3.22 -19.92 -8.26
N LYS A 186 -3.33 -20.62 -9.41
CA LYS A 186 -4.05 -21.90 -9.54
C LYS A 186 -3.45 -22.97 -8.61
N GLU A 187 -2.13 -23.10 -8.61
CA GLU A 187 -1.39 -24.03 -7.75
C GLU A 187 -1.51 -23.65 -6.27
N LEU A 188 -1.28 -22.38 -5.93
CA LEU A 188 -1.38 -21.90 -4.54
C LEU A 188 -2.79 -22.10 -3.96
N GLN A 189 -3.84 -22.05 -4.80
CA GLN A 189 -5.22 -22.37 -4.40
C GLN A 189 -5.43 -23.84 -4.00
N GLN A 190 -4.66 -24.81 -4.52
CA GLN A 190 -4.77 -26.24 -4.13
C GLN A 190 -4.36 -26.50 -2.66
N TYR A 191 -3.65 -25.54 -2.05
CA TYR A 191 -3.20 -25.54 -0.66
C TYR A 191 -3.97 -24.55 0.21
N LYS A 192 -5.02 -23.90 -0.33
CA LYS A 192 -5.83 -22.91 0.38
C LYS A 192 -6.41 -23.47 1.67
N ASP A 193 -7.01 -24.65 1.66
CA ASP A 193 -7.64 -25.21 2.87
C ASP A 193 -6.68 -26.10 3.68
N LYS A 194 -5.37 -25.87 3.50
CA LYS A 194 -4.25 -26.64 4.08
C LYS A 194 -3.15 -25.68 4.58
N GLU A 195 -1.91 -25.82 4.10
CA GLU A 195 -0.73 -25.05 4.54
C GLU A 195 -0.87 -23.53 4.30
N LEU A 196 -1.67 -23.09 3.33
CA LEU A 196 -1.87 -21.66 3.01
C LEU A 196 -3.21 -21.09 3.54
N CYS A 197 -3.84 -21.75 4.52
CA CYS A 197 -5.15 -21.35 5.05
C CYS A 197 -5.24 -19.95 5.66
N ASN A 198 -4.14 -19.42 6.21
CA ASN A 198 -4.10 -18.06 6.73
C ASN A 198 -3.63 -17.02 5.69
N MET A 199 -3.19 -17.47 4.50
CA MET A 199 -2.47 -16.64 3.56
C MET A 199 -3.38 -15.55 2.99
N LYS A 200 -2.94 -14.29 3.12
CA LYS A 200 -3.74 -13.12 2.73
C LYS A 200 -3.96 -13.04 1.22
N LEU A 201 -3.16 -13.75 0.41
CA LEU A 201 -3.30 -13.81 -1.04
C LEU A 201 -4.61 -14.50 -1.45
N LEU A 202 -4.87 -15.66 -0.84
CA LEU A 202 -5.98 -16.57 -1.15
C LEU A 202 -7.30 -16.16 -0.48
N ASN A 203 -7.21 -15.30 0.54
CA ASN A 203 -8.34 -14.85 1.35
C ASN A 203 -8.70 -13.37 1.16
N ARG A 204 -7.77 -12.52 0.71
CA ARG A 204 -7.96 -11.06 0.58
C ARG A 204 -7.32 -10.52 -0.70
N GLY A 205 -7.74 -11.06 -1.85
CA GLY A 205 -7.14 -10.79 -3.17
C GLY A 205 -6.92 -9.32 -3.53
N ARG A 206 -7.80 -8.41 -3.10
CA ARG A 206 -7.72 -6.95 -3.37
C ARG A 206 -6.66 -6.18 -2.57
N LEU A 207 -5.97 -6.81 -1.61
CA LEU A 207 -4.88 -6.17 -0.87
C LEU A 207 -3.56 -6.40 -1.64
N SER A 208 -2.85 -5.32 -2.00
CA SER A 208 -1.64 -5.37 -2.85
C SER A 208 -0.33 -5.61 -2.10
N VAL A 209 -0.25 -5.17 -0.84
CA VAL A 209 0.87 -5.44 0.07
C VAL A 209 0.34 -6.20 1.28
N GLN A 210 0.93 -7.35 1.59
CA GLN A 210 0.38 -8.32 2.52
C GLN A 210 1.47 -8.90 3.42
N PRO A 211 1.23 -9.10 4.73
CA PRO A 211 2.11 -9.94 5.55
C PRO A 211 1.96 -11.42 5.17
N VAL A 212 3.06 -12.16 5.30
CA VAL A 212 3.17 -13.60 5.05
C VAL A 212 3.84 -14.22 6.28
N SER A 213 3.37 -15.36 6.76
CA SER A 213 4.01 -16.03 7.90
C SER A 213 5.28 -16.77 7.50
N ASP A 214 6.16 -17.09 8.46
CA ASP A 214 7.34 -17.93 8.18
C ASP A 214 6.93 -19.32 7.67
N ASP A 215 5.85 -19.90 8.21
CA ASP A 215 5.31 -21.19 7.78
C ASP A 215 4.83 -21.13 6.31
N GLU A 216 4.13 -20.05 5.93
CA GLU A 216 3.69 -19.79 4.55
C GLU A 216 4.91 -19.59 3.63
N MET A 217 5.93 -18.85 4.08
CA MET A 217 7.17 -18.61 3.34
C MET A 217 8.00 -19.89 3.14
N GLU A 218 8.19 -20.70 4.18
CA GLU A 218 8.92 -21.96 4.09
C GLU A 218 8.18 -22.94 3.18
N PHE A 219 6.84 -23.00 3.28
CA PHE A 219 6.02 -23.79 2.37
C PHE A 219 6.17 -23.36 0.91
N ILE A 220 6.17 -22.05 0.64
CA ILE A 220 6.37 -21.49 -0.71
C ILE A 220 7.76 -21.83 -1.26
N LEU A 221 8.82 -21.70 -0.45
CA LEU A 221 10.18 -22.13 -0.83
C LEU A 221 10.31 -23.64 -1.03
N ARG A 222 9.53 -24.45 -0.31
CA ARG A 222 9.45 -25.90 -0.46
C ARG A 222 8.69 -26.30 -1.73
N LEU A 223 7.65 -25.55 -2.08
CA LEU A 223 6.85 -25.74 -3.30
C LEU A 223 7.68 -25.40 -4.56
N GLU A 224 8.52 -24.37 -4.50
CA GLU A 224 9.51 -24.04 -5.54
C GLU A 224 10.44 -25.22 -5.89
N GLN A 225 10.77 -26.09 -4.92
CA GLN A 225 11.66 -27.24 -5.17
C GLN A 225 10.95 -28.44 -5.80
N LYS A 226 9.60 -28.46 -5.81
CA LYS A 226 8.84 -29.52 -6.49
C LYS A 226 8.76 -29.23 -7.98
N GLU A 227 8.94 -30.27 -8.79
CA GLU A 227 8.55 -30.24 -10.20
C GLU A 227 7.02 -30.12 -10.31
N MET A 228 6.54 -29.62 -11.45
CA MET A 228 5.11 -29.46 -11.70
C MET A 228 4.42 -30.83 -11.69
N ILE A 229 3.39 -30.99 -10.87
CA ILE A 229 2.44 -32.10 -11.02
C ILE A 229 1.44 -31.67 -12.08
N GLU A 230 1.54 -32.23 -13.28
CA GLU A 230 0.51 -32.08 -14.30
C GLU A 230 -0.67 -33.02 -13.98
N GLU A 231 -1.84 -32.42 -13.76
CA GLU A 231 -3.17 -33.05 -13.59
C GLU A 231 -4.09 -32.64 -14.73
#